data_AF-A0A660Q4H7-F1
#
_entry.id   AF-A0A660Q4H7-F1
#
_cell.length_a   1.000
_cell.length_b   1.000
_cell.length_c   1.000
_cell.angle_alpha   90.00
_cell.angle_beta   90.00
_cell.angle_gamma   90.00
#
_symmetry.space_group_name_H-M   'P 1'
#
loop_
_entity.id
_entity.type
_entity.pdbx_description
1 polymer ?
#
loop_
_entity_poly.entity_id
_entity_poly.type
_entity_poly.pdbx_seq_one_letter_code
_entity_poly.pdbx_strand_id
1 'polypeptide(L)'
;MRTTRTAELTTPRARHTLAASMTAPRNLGRRPCELGEAEHHICDAVSRLLPHYAHPDVDRADAVLAGYPNPVPVIAALEIYIDIMLPGRMSHESVGTDDLAVFLMRRLSHAWRLLRPEIERAIPFRWKGEAARTEGPPAPVDPREESYRVIGKFYEQLPQV
;
A
#
# COMPACT_ATOMS: atom_id res chain seq x y z
N MET A 1 15.88 68.80 -24.78
CA MET A 1 14.85 69.84 -24.69
C MET A 1 13.62 69.18 -24.08
N ARG A 2 13.23 69.61 -22.86
CA ARG A 2 11.90 69.47 -22.21
C ARG A 2 11.30 68.06 -22.02
N THR A 3 10.68 67.67 -20.91
CA THR A 3 10.61 68.03 -19.47
C THR A 3 9.43 67.22 -18.93
N THR A 4 9.53 66.71 -17.68
CA THR A 4 8.43 66.53 -16.69
C THR A 4 7.32 65.50 -17.02
N ARG A 5 6.68 64.77 -16.10
CA ARG A 5 6.28 65.03 -14.70
C ARG A 5 5.84 63.67 -14.10
N THR A 6 6.38 63.19 -12.98
CA THR A 6 5.81 63.31 -11.62
C THR A 6 4.30 63.16 -11.49
N ALA A 7 3.85 62.10 -10.81
CA ALA A 7 2.69 62.11 -9.91
C ALA A 7 2.81 60.96 -8.89
N GLU A 8 3.07 61.34 -7.64
CA GLU A 8 2.88 60.57 -6.41
C GLU A 8 1.40 60.28 -6.16
N LEU A 9 1.08 59.20 -5.45
CA LEU A 9 -0.09 59.09 -4.55
C LEU A 9 0.07 57.89 -3.58
N THR A 10 0.68 58.18 -2.44
CA THR A 10 0.13 58.06 -1.06
C THR A 10 -0.69 56.81 -0.66
N THR A 11 -0.02 55.86 0.04
CA THR A 11 -0.29 55.25 1.39
C THR A 11 -1.67 54.64 1.75
N PRO A 12 -1.80 53.91 2.89
CA PRO A 12 -1.28 52.59 3.29
C PRO A 12 -2.41 51.53 3.32
N ARG A 13 -2.11 50.23 3.15
CA ARG A 13 -3.10 49.18 3.49
C ARG A 13 -2.48 48.00 4.24
N ALA A 14 -2.98 47.89 5.48
CA ALA A 14 -3.22 46.69 6.26
C ALA A 14 -2.04 45.72 6.49
N ARG A 15 -1.51 45.82 7.71
CA ARG A 15 -0.92 44.72 8.46
C ARG A 15 -1.82 43.49 8.38
N HIS A 16 -1.32 42.40 7.79
CA HIS A 16 -1.72 41.06 8.19
C HIS A 16 -0.46 40.26 8.45
N THR A 17 -0.04 40.32 9.71
CA THR A 17 0.88 39.38 10.33
C THR A 17 0.19 38.00 10.30
N LEU A 18 0.45 37.21 9.26
CA LEU A 18 0.21 35.77 9.32
C LEU A 18 1.30 35.18 10.20
N ALA A 19 1.03 35.19 11.50
CA ALA A 19 1.69 34.32 12.45
C ALA A 19 1.47 32.89 11.94
N ALA A 20 2.50 32.31 11.33
CA ALA A 20 2.60 30.88 11.16
C ALA A 20 2.48 30.28 12.55
N SER A 21 1.31 29.72 12.83
CA SER A 21 1.05 28.92 14.02
C SER A 21 2.02 27.75 14.00
N MET A 22 3.17 27.94 14.63
CA MET A 22 4.03 26.88 15.12
C MET A 22 3.18 26.06 16.09
N THR A 23 2.44 25.11 15.53
CA THR A 23 1.74 24.11 16.31
C THR A 23 2.85 23.18 16.78
N ALA A 24 3.41 23.51 17.94
CA ALA A 24 4.29 22.62 18.68
C ALA A 24 3.64 21.23 18.74
N PRO A 25 4.42 20.13 18.68
CA PRO A 25 3.87 18.80 18.85
C PRO A 25 3.07 18.79 20.15
N ARG A 26 1.77 18.49 20.05
CA ARG A 26 0.93 18.29 21.23
C ARG A 26 1.63 17.23 22.05
N ASN A 27 2.18 17.63 23.20
CA ASN A 27 2.61 16.73 24.25
C ASN A 27 1.38 15.86 24.55
N LEU A 28 1.33 14.66 23.95
CA LEU A 28 0.46 13.59 24.40
C LEU A 28 1.00 13.24 25.79
N GLY A 29 0.39 13.91 26.76
CA GLY A 29 0.84 13.91 28.14
C GLY A 29 1.07 12.49 28.61
N ARG A 30 2.17 12.31 29.34
CA ARG A 30 2.35 11.22 30.30
C ARG A 30 1.14 11.20 31.23
N ARG A 31 0.05 10.53 30.83
CA ARG A 31 -0.91 10.01 31.80
C ARG A 31 -0.41 8.62 32.12
N PRO A 32 0.07 8.35 33.35
CA PRO A 32 0.33 6.99 33.76
C PRO A 32 -0.98 6.21 33.60
N CYS A 33 -0.90 4.99 33.10
CA CYS A 33 -2.07 4.13 33.00
C CYS A 33 -2.58 3.82 34.41
N GLU A 34 -3.68 4.46 34.79
CA GLU A 34 -4.39 4.20 36.04
C GLU A 34 -5.40 3.07 35.81
N LEU A 35 -4.91 1.83 35.70
CA LEU A 35 -5.73 0.62 35.56
C LEU A 35 -5.10 -0.53 36.39
N GLY A 36 -5.79 -1.66 36.50
CA GLY A 36 -5.38 -2.84 37.29
C GLY A 36 -4.01 -3.43 36.90
N GLU A 37 -3.57 -4.46 37.66
CA GLU A 37 -2.21 -5.02 37.54
C GLU A 37 -1.90 -5.53 36.12
N ALA A 38 -2.85 -6.19 35.45
CA ALA A 38 -2.67 -6.69 34.09
C ALA A 38 -2.58 -5.53 33.06
N GLU A 39 -3.42 -4.51 33.21
CA GLU A 39 -3.45 -3.34 32.36
C GLU A 39 -2.18 -2.49 32.54
N HIS A 40 -1.60 -2.47 33.73
CA HIS A 40 -0.32 -1.81 34.00
C HIS A 40 0.82 -2.46 33.20
N HIS A 41 0.90 -3.79 33.16
CA HIS A 41 1.92 -4.50 32.37
C HIS A 41 1.77 -4.26 30.87
N ILE A 42 0.54 -4.24 30.36
CA ILE A 42 0.26 -3.92 28.95
C ILE A 42 0.70 -2.48 28.64
N CYS A 43 0.39 -1.54 29.53
CA CYS A 43 0.77 -0.15 29.36
C CYS A 43 2.28 0.11 29.42
N ASP A 44 3.00 -0.59 30.30
CA ASP A 44 4.47 -0.52 30.35
C ASP A 44 5.05 -1.05 29.04
N ALA A 45 4.57 -2.20 28.57
CA ALA A 45 5.01 -2.78 27.29
C ALA A 45 4.76 -1.82 26.12
N VAL A 46 3.56 -1.22 26.02
CA VAL A 46 3.23 -0.24 24.97
C VAL A 46 4.12 1.00 25.08
N SER A 47 4.33 1.53 26.29
CA SER A 47 5.15 2.72 26.52
C SER A 47 6.62 2.50 26.15
N ARG A 48 7.11 1.27 26.34
CA ARG A 48 8.48 0.87 25.95
C ARG A 48 8.60 0.58 24.45
N LEU A 49 7.53 0.09 23.82
CA LEU A 49 7.50 -0.16 22.38
C LEU A 49 7.39 1.13 21.56
N LEU A 50 6.59 2.10 22.00
CA LEU A 50 6.22 3.28 21.22
C LEU A 50 7.43 4.09 20.66
N PRO A 51 8.52 4.32 21.41
CA PRO A 51 9.69 5.02 20.89
C PRO A 51 10.36 4.32 19.70
N HIS A 52 10.27 2.99 19.62
CA HIS A 52 10.84 2.22 18.50
C HIS A 52 10.09 2.43 17.18
N TYR A 53 8.84 2.91 17.22
CA TYR A 53 8.02 3.19 16.03
C TYR A 53 7.94 4.69 15.67
N ALA A 54 8.52 5.57 16.49
CA ALA A 54 8.35 7.02 16.40
C ALA A 54 9.45 7.73 15.57
N HIS A 55 10.43 7.01 15.03
CA HIS A 55 11.51 7.62 14.24
C HIS A 55 10.99 7.99 12.83
N PRO A 56 11.04 9.28 12.44
CA PRO A 56 10.45 9.75 11.19
C PRO A 56 11.17 9.28 9.93
N ASP A 57 12.43 8.83 10.04
CA ASP A 57 13.30 8.69 8.87
C ASP A 57 13.61 7.24 8.45
N VAL A 58 13.24 6.19 9.20
CA VAL A 58 13.60 4.82 8.76
C VAL A 58 12.56 3.71 9.07
N ASP A 59 11.79 3.73 10.16
CA ASP A 59 11.03 2.52 10.56
C ASP A 59 9.62 2.82 11.12
N ARG A 60 8.82 3.61 10.41
CA ARG A 60 7.37 3.56 10.67
C ARG A 60 6.82 2.28 10.07
N ALA A 61 6.24 1.40 10.90
CA ALA A 61 5.56 0.19 10.43
C ALA A 61 4.59 0.50 9.28
N ASP A 62 3.87 1.61 9.39
CA ASP A 62 2.93 2.14 8.42
C ASP A 62 3.61 2.60 7.12
N ALA A 63 4.81 3.19 7.18
CA ALA A 63 5.54 3.69 6.01
C ALA A 63 6.30 2.59 5.27
N VAL A 64 6.83 1.60 6.00
CA VAL A 64 7.46 0.42 5.42
C VAL A 64 6.42 -0.42 4.68
N LEU A 65 5.23 -0.62 5.25
CA LEU A 65 4.22 -1.53 4.72
C LEU A 65 3.24 -0.91 3.71
N ALA A 66 3.13 0.43 3.61
CA ALA A 66 2.19 1.07 2.68
C ALA A 66 2.42 0.69 1.20
N GLY A 67 3.65 0.31 0.84
CA GLY A 67 3.98 -0.16 -0.50
C GLY A 67 3.90 -1.68 -0.71
N TYR A 68 3.67 -2.47 0.35
CA TYR A 68 3.67 -3.92 0.27
C TYR A 68 2.36 -4.47 -0.28
N PRO A 69 2.39 -5.66 -0.91
CA PRO A 69 1.18 -6.39 -1.26
C PRO A 69 0.30 -6.65 -0.04
N ASN A 70 -1.00 -6.43 -0.17
CA ASN A 70 -1.97 -6.77 0.84
C ASN A 70 -2.26 -8.28 0.77
N PRO A 71 -2.08 -9.05 1.86
CA PRO A 71 -2.32 -10.50 1.84
C PRO A 71 -3.79 -10.87 1.62
N VAL A 72 -4.74 -10.02 2.01
CA VAL A 72 -6.19 -10.31 1.91
C VAL A 72 -6.64 -10.58 0.46
N PRO A 73 -6.42 -9.67 -0.51
CA PRO A 73 -6.76 -9.93 -1.92
C PRO A 73 -5.93 -11.05 -2.54
N VAL A 74 -4.69 -11.29 -2.08
CA VAL A 74 -3.85 -12.40 -2.57
C VAL A 74 -4.47 -13.74 -2.17
N ILE A 75 -4.85 -13.90 -0.91
CA ILE A 75 -5.49 -15.11 -0.39
C ILE A 75 -6.83 -15.34 -1.10
N ALA A 76 -7.66 -14.31 -1.25
CA ALA A 76 -8.93 -14.40 -1.96
C ALA A 76 -8.76 -14.81 -3.45
N ALA A 77 -7.71 -14.31 -4.13
CA ALA A 77 -7.40 -14.73 -5.48
C ALA A 77 -6.95 -16.21 -5.55
N LEU A 78 -6.16 -16.66 -4.57
CA LEU A 78 -5.71 -18.05 -4.47
C LEU A 78 -6.89 -19.01 -4.28
N GLU A 79 -7.84 -18.69 -3.40
CA GLU A 79 -9.06 -19.47 -3.20
C GLU A 79 -9.84 -19.64 -4.51
N ILE A 80 -9.99 -18.57 -5.29
CA ILE A 80 -10.64 -18.64 -6.62
C ILE A 80 -9.87 -19.55 -7.57
N TYR A 81 -8.53 -19.54 -7.56
CA TYR A 81 -7.76 -20.46 -8.40
C TYR A 81 -7.90 -21.92 -7.96
N ILE A 82 -7.97 -22.18 -6.65
CA ILE A 82 -8.25 -23.53 -6.13
C ILE A 82 -9.63 -23.99 -6.60
N ASP A 83 -10.65 -23.12 -6.58
CA ASP A 83 -11.99 -23.43 -7.09
C ASP A 83 -12.00 -23.77 -8.59
N ILE A 84 -11.18 -23.07 -9.37
CA ILE A 84 -11.03 -23.31 -10.81
C ILE A 84 -10.36 -24.67 -11.07
N MET A 85 -9.31 -25.01 -10.32
CA MET A 85 -8.56 -26.26 -10.51
C MET A 85 -9.30 -27.47 -9.95
N LEU A 86 -10.12 -27.29 -8.91
CA LEU A 86 -10.84 -28.35 -8.21
C LEU A 86 -12.36 -28.09 -8.19
N PRO A 87 -13.01 -28.04 -9.36
CA PRO A 87 -14.44 -27.75 -9.46
C PRO A 87 -15.23 -28.87 -8.78
N GLY A 88 -15.88 -28.54 -7.66
CA GLY A 88 -16.70 -29.48 -6.88
C GLY A 88 -16.42 -29.51 -5.38
N ARG A 89 -15.31 -28.90 -4.91
CA ARG A 89 -15.07 -28.78 -3.46
C ARG A 89 -15.70 -27.55 -2.80
N MET A 90 -15.92 -26.47 -3.54
CA MET A 90 -16.31 -25.18 -2.96
C MET A 90 -17.57 -24.52 -3.55
N SER A 91 -18.14 -25.02 -4.65
CA SER A 91 -19.38 -24.49 -5.22
C SER A 91 -20.49 -25.55 -5.27
N HIS A 92 -21.61 -25.27 -4.59
CA HIS A 92 -22.84 -26.06 -4.64
C HIS A 92 -23.64 -25.87 -5.94
N GLU A 93 -23.18 -25.00 -6.86
CA GLU A 93 -23.85 -24.75 -8.13
C GLU A 93 -23.44 -25.79 -9.16
N SER A 94 -24.40 -26.59 -9.63
CA SER A 94 -24.21 -27.51 -10.76
C SER A 94 -24.06 -26.69 -12.04
N VAL A 95 -22.83 -26.39 -12.45
CA VAL A 95 -22.54 -25.72 -13.73
C VAL A 95 -22.65 -26.78 -14.83
N GLY A 96 -23.56 -26.57 -15.78
CA GLY A 96 -23.64 -27.39 -16.99
C GLY A 96 -22.38 -27.24 -17.84
N THR A 97 -22.01 -28.27 -18.61
CA THR A 97 -20.81 -28.27 -19.46
C THR A 97 -20.77 -27.08 -20.43
N ASP A 98 -21.93 -26.63 -20.89
CA ASP A 98 -22.07 -25.50 -21.83
C ASP A 98 -21.78 -24.14 -21.15
N ASP A 99 -21.96 -24.04 -19.83
CA ASP A 99 -21.70 -22.85 -19.04
C ASP A 99 -20.31 -22.83 -18.40
N LEU A 100 -19.57 -23.94 -18.47
CA LEU A 100 -18.26 -24.10 -17.83
C LEU A 100 -17.25 -23.06 -18.35
N ALA A 101 -17.20 -22.83 -19.66
CA ALA A 101 -16.28 -21.84 -20.24
C ALA A 101 -16.58 -20.42 -19.73
N VAL A 102 -17.86 -20.05 -19.62
CA VAL A 102 -18.29 -18.75 -19.09
C VAL A 102 -17.96 -18.64 -17.60
N PHE A 103 -18.19 -19.71 -16.83
CA PHE A 103 -17.83 -19.78 -15.42
C PHE A 103 -16.31 -19.58 -15.21
N LEU A 104 -15.48 -20.34 -15.92
CA LEU A 104 -14.03 -20.25 -15.83
C LEU A 104 -13.53 -18.85 -16.19
N MET A 105 -14.04 -18.27 -17.29
CA MET A 105 -13.68 -16.92 -17.71
C MET A 105 -14.01 -15.88 -16.63
N ARG A 106 -15.20 -15.97 -16.01
CA ARG A 106 -15.62 -15.06 -14.93
C ARG A 106 -14.73 -15.20 -13.70
N ARG A 107 -14.41 -16.43 -13.29
CA ARG A 107 -13.57 -16.71 -12.12
C ARG A 107 -12.13 -16.24 -12.33
N LEU A 108 -11.53 -16.55 -13.49
CA LEU A 108 -10.20 -16.06 -13.87
C LEU A 108 -10.14 -14.53 -13.93
N SER A 109 -11.16 -13.89 -14.50
CA SER A 109 -11.27 -12.42 -14.54
C SER A 109 -11.37 -11.82 -13.13
N HIS A 110 -12.09 -12.48 -12.22
CA HIS A 110 -12.20 -12.04 -10.85
C HIS A 110 -10.86 -12.17 -10.09
N ALA A 111 -10.21 -13.33 -10.18
CA ALA A 111 -8.91 -13.56 -9.57
C ALA A 111 -7.86 -12.55 -10.09
N TRP A 112 -7.87 -12.26 -11.40
CA TRP A 112 -7.00 -11.25 -11.99
C TRP A 112 -7.20 -9.85 -11.39
N ARG A 113 -8.46 -9.42 -11.24
CA ARG A 113 -8.79 -8.09 -10.69
C ARG A 113 -8.27 -7.92 -9.26
N LEU A 114 -8.29 -8.99 -8.47
CA LEU A 114 -7.77 -9.01 -7.11
C LEU A 114 -6.23 -9.03 -7.09
N LEU A 115 -5.61 -9.85 -7.94
CA LEU A 115 -4.19 -10.12 -7.86
C LEU A 115 -3.32 -9.06 -8.56
N ARG A 116 -3.79 -8.44 -9.65
CA ARG A 116 -2.99 -7.48 -10.44
C ARG A 116 -2.39 -6.36 -9.59
N PRO A 117 -3.17 -5.59 -8.78
CA PRO A 117 -2.61 -4.49 -8.01
C PRO A 117 -1.56 -4.95 -7.00
N GLU A 118 -1.69 -6.18 -6.50
CA GLU A 118 -0.75 -6.76 -5.54
C GLU A 118 0.54 -7.20 -6.21
N ILE A 119 0.48 -7.75 -7.44
CA ILE A 119 1.67 -8.02 -8.26
C ILE A 119 2.38 -6.71 -8.60
N GLU A 120 1.65 -5.69 -9.02
CA GLU A 120 2.22 -4.35 -9.32
C GLU A 120 2.95 -3.77 -8.10
N ARG A 121 2.40 -3.93 -6.88
CA ARG A 121 3.08 -3.56 -5.63
C ARG A 121 4.29 -4.44 -5.33
N ALA A 122 4.24 -5.73 -5.65
CA ALA A 122 5.32 -6.68 -5.39
C ALA A 122 6.56 -6.45 -6.28
N ILE A 123 6.36 -6.02 -7.53
CA ILE A 123 7.43 -5.89 -8.53
C ILE A 123 8.59 -4.98 -8.05
N PRO A 124 8.33 -3.78 -7.49
CA PRO A 124 9.36 -2.93 -6.86
C PRO A 124 10.29 -3.63 -5.87
N PHE A 125 9.85 -4.68 -5.20
CA PHE A 125 10.68 -5.36 -4.20
C PHE A 125 11.73 -6.29 -4.82
N ARG A 126 11.62 -6.64 -6.10
CA ARG A 126 12.64 -7.42 -6.83
C ARG A 126 13.98 -6.71 -6.95
N TRP A 127 14.00 -5.39 -6.87
CA TRP A 127 15.20 -4.54 -6.96
C TRP A 127 15.49 -3.78 -5.68
N LYS A 128 14.46 -3.49 -4.86
CA LYS A 128 14.60 -2.77 -3.59
C LYS A 128 14.93 -3.69 -2.42
N GLY A 129 14.74 -5.01 -2.56
CA GLY A 129 15.06 -5.98 -1.53
C GLY A 129 16.57 -6.09 -1.27
N GLU A 130 16.94 -6.44 -0.04
CA GLU A 130 18.34 -6.60 0.38
C GLU A 130 19.11 -7.62 -0.47
N ALA A 131 18.43 -8.69 -0.90
CA ALA A 131 18.97 -9.69 -1.82
C ALA A 131 19.38 -9.08 -3.17
N ALA A 132 18.55 -8.19 -3.73
CA ALA A 132 18.87 -7.53 -4.99
C ALA A 132 20.03 -6.53 -4.85
N ARG A 133 20.14 -5.85 -3.68
CA ARG A 133 21.27 -4.97 -3.38
C ARG A 133 22.60 -5.71 -3.28
N THR A 134 22.58 -6.98 -2.88
CA THR A 134 23.78 -7.82 -2.73
C THR A 134 24.15 -8.54 -4.02
N GLU A 135 23.19 -8.96 -4.84
CA GLU A 135 23.43 -9.73 -6.08
C GLU A 135 23.58 -8.86 -7.34
N GLY A 136 23.24 -7.57 -7.26
CA GLY A 136 23.16 -6.67 -8.40
C GLY A 136 21.73 -6.63 -8.95
N PRO A 137 20.97 -5.54 -8.70
CA PRO A 137 19.55 -5.54 -9.01
C PRO A 137 19.35 -5.54 -10.53
N PRO A 138 18.41 -6.34 -11.06
CA PRO A 138 18.00 -6.21 -12.45
C PRO A 138 17.48 -4.78 -12.71
N ALA A 139 17.55 -4.33 -13.96
CA ALA A 139 17.09 -2.99 -14.32
C ALA A 139 15.60 -2.82 -13.92
N PRO A 140 15.23 -1.71 -13.25
CA PRO A 140 13.84 -1.43 -12.95
C PRO A 140 12.99 -1.47 -14.22
N VAL A 141 11.88 -2.19 -14.17
CA VAL A 141 10.89 -2.23 -15.26
C VAL A 141 9.60 -1.54 -14.83
N ASP A 142 8.73 -1.23 -15.79
CA ASP A 142 7.38 -0.75 -15.49
C ASP A 142 6.57 -1.83 -14.73
N PRO A 143 6.11 -1.57 -13.49
CA PRO A 143 5.37 -2.57 -12.72
C PRO A 143 4.10 -3.06 -13.40
N ARG A 144 3.43 -2.18 -14.16
CA ARG A 144 2.20 -2.54 -14.84
C ARG A 144 2.47 -3.52 -15.98
N GLU A 145 3.36 -3.18 -16.91
CA GLU A 145 3.75 -4.09 -18.02
C GLU A 145 4.25 -5.44 -17.52
N GLU A 146 5.11 -5.43 -16.51
CA GLU A 146 5.65 -6.66 -15.93
C GLU A 146 4.57 -7.49 -15.21
N SER A 147 3.56 -6.86 -14.61
CA SER A 147 2.42 -7.60 -14.02
C SER A 147 1.65 -8.40 -15.08
N TYR A 148 1.45 -7.82 -16.27
CA TYR A 148 0.79 -8.49 -17.40
C TYR A 148 1.64 -9.66 -17.93
N ARG A 149 2.97 -9.47 -18.00
CA ARG A 149 3.89 -10.54 -18.42
C ARG A 149 3.87 -11.71 -17.44
N VAL A 150 3.97 -11.44 -16.15
CA VAL A 150 3.98 -12.47 -15.09
C VAL A 150 2.67 -13.26 -15.07
N ILE A 151 1.52 -12.57 -15.10
CA ILE A 151 0.23 -13.27 -15.10
C ILE A 151 0.00 -14.05 -16.40
N GLY A 152 0.47 -13.51 -17.55
CA GLY A 152 0.39 -14.21 -18.82
C GLY A 152 1.11 -15.55 -18.76
N LYS A 153 2.34 -15.55 -18.21
CA LYS A 153 3.08 -16.79 -17.95
C LYS A 153 2.41 -17.71 -16.96
N PHE A 154 1.79 -17.18 -15.92
CA PHE A 154 1.01 -17.99 -14.99
C PHE A 154 -0.16 -18.70 -15.69
N TYR A 155 -0.95 -18.01 -16.51
CA TYR A 155 -2.07 -18.61 -17.23
C TYR A 155 -1.67 -19.58 -18.34
N GLU A 156 -0.51 -19.38 -18.97
CA GLU A 156 0.06 -20.37 -19.90
C GLU A 156 0.39 -21.70 -19.19
N GLN A 157 0.80 -21.66 -17.93
CA GLN A 157 1.20 -22.82 -17.14
C GLN A 157 0.06 -23.42 -16.31
N LEU A 158 -0.99 -22.64 -16.02
CA LEU A 158 -2.10 -23.03 -15.15
C LEU A 158 -2.74 -24.39 -15.52
N PRO A 159 -2.94 -24.75 -16.81
CA PRO A 159 -3.50 -26.04 -17.18
C PRO A 159 -2.60 -27.26 -16.87
N GLN A 160 -1.35 -27.05 -16.47
CA GLN A 160 -0.37 -28.10 -16.18
C GLN A 160 -0.23 -28.41 -14.68
N VAL A 161 -0.89 -27.63 -13.83
CA VAL A 161 -0.92 -27.78 -12.38
C VAL A 161 -1.98 -28.81 -11.98
#